data_AF-A0A7N0TY33-F1
#
_entry.id   AF-A0A7N0TY33-F1
#
_cell.length_a   1.000
_cell.length_b   1.000
_cell.length_c   1.000
_cell.angle_alpha   90.00
_cell.angle_beta   90.00
_cell.angle_gamma   90.00
#
_symmetry.space_group_name_H-M   'P 1'
#
loop_
_entity.id
_entity.type
_entity.pdbx_description
1 polymer ?
#
loop_
_entity_poly.entity_id
_entity_poly.type
_entity_poly.pdbx_seq_one_letter_code
_entity_poly.pdbx_strand_id
1 'polypeptide(L)' 'YLVPADLTVGQFVYVVRKRIKLSAEKAIFVFVKNILPPTAAMMSAIYEEHKDGDGFLYMTYSGENTFGLLY' A
#
# COMPACT_ATOMS: atom_id res chain seq x y z
N TYR A 1 -7.41 5.23 7.26
CA TYR A 1 -6.35 5.00 8.26
C TYR A 1 -5.55 6.27 8.43
N LEU A 2 -5.18 6.67 9.65
CA LEU A 2 -4.16 7.70 9.85
C LEU A 2 -2.81 7.02 9.96
N VAL A 3 -1.92 7.31 9.03
CA VAL A 3 -0.59 6.68 8.91
C VAL A 3 0.46 7.74 9.23
N PRO A 4 1.37 7.50 10.18
CA PRO A 4 2.51 8.38 10.41
C PRO A 4 3.30 8.64 9.12
N ALA A 5 3.64 9.91 8.88
CA ALA A 5 4.31 10.37 7.67
C ALA A 5 5.75 9.83 7.52
N ASP A 6 6.34 9.40 8.64
CA ASP A 6 7.68 8.86 8.79
C ASP A 6 7.78 7.35 8.54
N LEU A 7 6.66 6.67 8.28
CA LEU A 7 6.67 5.26 7.90
C LEU A 7 7.04 5.07 6.43
N THR A 8 7.77 4.00 6.15
CA THR A 8 7.95 3.52 4.78
C THR A 8 6.74 2.70 4.33
N VAL A 9 6.56 2.59 3.01
CA VAL A 9 5.56 1.70 2.40
C VAL A 9 5.71 0.26 2.92
N GLY A 10 6.93 -0.25 3.03
CA GLY A 10 7.18 -1.60 3.55
C GLY A 10 6.71 -1.79 4.99
N GLN A 11 6.94 -0.79 5.86
CA GLN A 11 6.43 -0.82 7.23
C GLN A 11 4.90 -0.74 7.26
N PHE A 12 4.29 0.08 6.40
CA PHE A 12 2.84 0.15 6.28
C PHE A 12 2.23 -1.19 5.84
N VAL A 13 2.82 -1.85 4.83
CA VAL A 13 2.41 -3.19 4.38
C VAL A 13 2.48 -4.20 5.53
N TYR A 14 3.52 -4.14 6.36
CA TYR A 14 3.64 -5.00 7.53
C TYR A 14 2.52 -4.75 8.56
N VAL A 15 2.15 -3.49 8.80
CA VAL A 15 1.03 -3.12 9.67
C VAL A 15 -0.29 -3.67 9.11
N VAL A 16 -0.53 -3.52 7.80
CA VAL A 16 -1.73 -4.08 7.14
C VAL A 16 -1.78 -5.60 7.28
N ARG A 17 -0.67 -6.29 7.00
CA ARG A 17 -0.54 -7.76 7.14
C ARG A 17 -0.93 -8.22 8.54
N LYS A 18 -0.43 -7.55 9.58
CA LYS A 18 -0.77 -7.85 10.98
C LYS A 18 -2.26 -7.63 11.29
N ARG A 19 -2.86 -6.55 10.78
CA ARG A 19 -4.27 -6.23 11.04
C ARG A 19 -5.24 -7.24 10.42
N ILE A 20 -4.97 -7.68 9.19
CA ILE A 20 -5.82 -8.68 8.52
C ILE A 20 -5.45 -10.14 8.88
N LYS A 21 -4.51 -10.33 9.81
CA LYS A 21 -4.01 -11.64 10.27
C LYS A 21 -3.55 -12.55 9.12
N LEU A 22 -2.91 -11.97 8.10
CA LEU A 22 -2.43 -12.72 6.95
C LEU A 22 -1.17 -13.52 7.31
N SER A 23 -1.21 -14.85 7.09
CA SER A 23 -0.05 -15.73 7.30
C SER A 23 1.18 -15.22 6.54
N ALA A 24 2.37 -15.37 7.13
CA ALA A 24 3.65 -15.01 6.53
C ALA A 24 3.86 -15.62 5.13
N GLU A 25 3.23 -16.78 4.90
CA GLU A 25 3.33 -17.58 3.68
C GLU A 25 2.55 -16.99 2.49
N LYS A 26 1.54 -16.16 2.79
CA LYS A 26 0.73 -15.52 1.75
C LYS A 26 1.39 -14.23 1.30
N ALA A 27 1.45 -14.02 0.00
CA ALA A 27 1.88 -12.76 -0.58
C ALA A 27 0.82 -11.68 -0.36
N ILE A 28 1.27 -10.43 -0.25
CA ILE A 28 0.42 -9.25 -0.25
C ILE A 28 1.17 -8.15 -1.00
N PHE A 29 0.46 -7.56 -1.97
CA PHE A 29 0.94 -6.47 -2.79
C PHE A 29 0.02 -5.28 -2.55
N VAL A 30 0.58 -4.10 -2.40
CA VAL A 30 -0.18 -2.85 -2.24
C VAL A 30 0.08 -1.97 -3.44
N PHE A 31 -0.99 -1.43 -4.00
CA PHE A 31 -0.99 -0.58 -5.17
C PHE A 31 -1.54 0.79 -4.81
N VAL A 32 -0.92 1.82 -5.36
CA VAL A 32 -1.36 3.22 -5.29
C VAL A 32 -1.57 3.66 -6.72
N LYS A 33 -2.77 4.14 -7.11
CA LYS A 33 -3.07 4.52 -8.51
C LYS A 33 -2.57 3.46 -9.55
N ASN A 34 -2.81 2.18 -9.27
CA ASN A 34 -2.41 1.02 -10.09
C ASN A 34 -0.89 0.78 -10.25
N ILE A 35 -0.03 1.49 -9.52
CA ILE A 35 1.41 1.22 -9.49
C ILE A 35 1.82 0.54 -8.17
N LEU A 36 2.90 -0.24 -8.23
CA LEU A 36 3.58 -0.79 -7.05
C LEU A 36 4.56 0.25 -6.51
N PRO A 37 4.26 0.93 -5.39
CA PRO A 37 5.18 1.90 -4.83
C PRO A 37 6.44 1.20 -4.28
N PRO A 38 7.62 1.84 -4.37
CA PRO A 38 8.84 1.28 -3.79
C PRO A 38 8.69 1.06 -2.28
N THR A 39 9.10 -0.10 -1.77
CA THR A 39 8.94 -0.44 -0.34
C THR A 39 9.74 0.47 0.59
N ALA A 40 10.83 1.05 0.09
CA ALA A 40 11.66 2.01 0.81
C ALA A 40 11.11 3.46 0.75
N ALA A 41 10.12 3.74 -0.08
CA ALA A 41 9.54 5.07 -0.18
C ALA A 41 8.78 5.44 1.11
N MET A 42 8.83 6.72 1.47
CA MET A 42 8.11 7.26 2.61
C MET A 42 6.62 7.43 2.27
N MET A 43 5.74 7.13 3.22
CA MET A 43 4.30 7.32 3.06
C MET A 43 3.94 8.78 2.77
N SER A 44 4.71 9.73 3.30
CA SER A 44 4.58 11.16 2.97
C SER A 44 4.83 11.46 1.48
N ALA A 45 5.89 10.88 0.91
CA ALA A 45 6.20 11.05 -0.51
C ALA A 45 5.11 10.45 -1.40
N ILE A 46 4.65 9.24 -1.08
CA ILE A 46 3.53 8.59 -1.79
C ILE A 46 2.25 9.41 -1.67
N TYR A 47 1.97 9.97 -0.49
CA TYR A 47 0.80 10.83 -0.28
C TYR A 47 0.86 12.11 -1.12
N GLU A 48 1.97 12.83 -1.13
CA GLU A 48 2.08 14.07 -1.91
C GLU A 48 1.96 13.83 -3.43
N GLU A 49 2.51 12.73 -3.93
CA GLU A 49 2.48 12.40 -5.36
C GLU A 49 1.12 11.82 -5.81
N HIS A 50 0.45 11.07 -4.94
CA HIS A 50 -0.70 10.26 -5.33
C HIS A 50 -2.00 10.49 -4.55
N LYS A 51 -2.07 11.46 -3.64
CA LYS A 51 -3.37 11.85 -3.05
C LYS A 51 -4.38 12.23 -4.13
N ASP A 52 -5.64 12.05 -3.80
CA ASP A 52 -6.77 12.51 -4.61
C ASP A 52 -7.16 13.95 -4.21
N GLY A 53 -8.03 14.59 -4.99
CA GLY A 53 -8.51 15.95 -4.75
C GLY A 53 -9.34 16.09 -3.47
N ASP A 54 -9.82 14.98 -2.92
CA ASP A 54 -10.53 14.92 -1.63
C ASP A 54 -9.60 14.94 -0.40
N GLY A 55 -8.27 14.91 -0.62
CA GLY A 55 -7.28 14.89 0.45
C GLY A 55 -6.96 13.50 1.02
N PHE A 56 -7.42 12.42 0.36
CA PHE A 56 -7.13 11.05 0.76
C PHE A 56 -6.19 10.34 -0.22
N LEU A 57 -5.41 9.39 0.31
CA LEU A 57 -4.60 8.48 -0.49
C LEU A 57 -5.29 7.13 -0.57
N TYR A 58 -5.63 6.71 -1.78
CA TYR A 58 -6.27 5.43 -2.05
C TYR A 58 -5.22 4.34 -2.33
N MET A 59 -5.34 3.24 -1.59
CA MET A 59 -4.48 2.07 -1.70
C MET A 59 -5.33 0.81 -1.85
N THR A 60 -4.97 -0.02 -2.83
CA THR A 60 -5.58 -1.34 -3.04
C THR A 60 -4.58 -2.41 -2.69
N TYR A 61 -5.00 -3.49 -2.02
CA TYR A 61 -4.13 -4.63 -1.77
C TYR A 61 -4.63 -5.87 -2.51
N SER A 62 -3.70 -6.70 -3.00
CA SER A 62 -3.99 -7.98 -3.68
C SER A 62 -3.04 -9.08 -3.18
N GLY A 63 -3.46 -10.33 -3.32
CA GLY A 63 -2.58 -11.49 -3.14
C GLY A 63 -1.62 -11.71 -4.32
N GLU A 64 -1.86 -11.04 -5.44
CA GLU A 64 -1.09 -11.15 -6.68
C GLU A 64 -0.38 -9.84 -7.02
N ASN A 65 0.78 -9.94 -7.69
CA ASN A 65 1.60 -8.78 -8.06
C ASN A 65 1.11 -8.07 -9.34
N THR A 66 0.13 -8.64 -10.02
CA THR A 66 -0.51 -8.06 -11.20
C THR A 66 -1.86 -7.48 -10.82
N PHE A 67 -2.03 -6.19 -11.09
CA PHE A 67 -3.34 -5.55 -11.01
C PHE A 67 -4.14 -6.00 -12.23
N GLY A 68 -5.11 -6.90 -12.07
CA GLY A 68 -6.06 -7.26 -13.15
C GLY A 68 -5.87 -8.62 -13.83
N LEU A 69 -5.45 -9.69 -13.13
CA LEU A 69 -5.62 -11.06 -13.64
C LEU A 69 -7.07 -11.58 -13.59
N LEU A 70 -8.03 -10.72 -13.28
CA LEU A 70 -9.45 -10.99 -13.45
C LEU A 70 -9.99 -9.99 -14.47
N TYR A 71 -10.46 -10.56 -15.59
CA TYR A 71 -11.26 -9.98 -16.67
C TYR A 71 -12.13 -8.77 -16.30
#